data_AF-A0A958C872-F1
#
_entry.id   AF-A0A958C872-F1
#
_cell.length_a   1.000
_cell.length_b   1.000
_cell.length_c   1.000
_cell.angle_alpha   90.00
_cell.angle_beta   90.00
_cell.angle_gamma   90.00
#
_symmetry.space_group_name_H-M   'P 1'
#
loop_
_entity.id
_entity.type
_entity.pdbx_description
1 polymer ?
#
loop_
_entity_poly.entity_id
_entity_poly.type
_entity_poly.pdbx_seq_one_letter_code
_entity_poly.pdbx_strand_id
1 'polypeptide(L)'
;MNSQQIKDNVQEYYGAIAVNGGSCCEPAGCCEPAGQSAQVTLFASPADTAIAEADLGLSCGSPTQVAAIRPGDTVLDLGSG
;
A
#
# COMPACT_ATOMS: atom_id res chain seq x y z
N MET A 1 17.04 -17.93 -0.06
CA MET A 1 15.88 -17.91 -0.98
C MET A 1 16.35 -17.35 -2.31
N ASN A 2 15.93 -17.94 -3.43
CA ASN A 2 16.20 -17.41 -4.77
C ASN A 2 15.33 -16.16 -4.99
N SER A 3 15.84 -15.14 -5.69
CA SER A 3 15.07 -13.94 -6.06
C SER A 3 13.76 -14.26 -6.76
N GLN A 4 13.73 -15.35 -7.56
CA GLN A 4 12.49 -15.77 -8.22
C GLN A 4 11.43 -16.23 -7.21
N GLN A 5 11.82 -17.06 -6.24
CA GLN A 5 10.91 -17.54 -5.20
C GLN A 5 10.32 -16.41 -4.37
N ILE A 6 11.11 -15.35 -4.11
CA ILE A 6 10.62 -14.17 -3.39
C ILE A 6 9.54 -13.45 -4.22
N LYS A 7 9.77 -13.28 -5.53
CA LYS A 7 8.80 -12.64 -6.43
C LYS A 7 7.52 -13.46 -6.55
N ASP A 8 7.65 -14.78 -6.69
CA ASP A 8 6.50 -15.68 -6.81
C ASP A 8 5.61 -15.58 -5.56
N ASN A 9 6.21 -15.61 -4.36
CA ASN A 9 5.48 -15.46 -3.10
C ASN A 9 4.77 -14.10 -2.97
N VAL A 10 5.42 -13.01 -3.40
CA VAL A 10 4.82 -11.67 -3.38
C VAL A 10 3.64 -11.60 -4.36
N GLN A 11 3.80 -12.14 -5.56
CA GLN A 11 2.73 -12.18 -6.57
C GLN A 11 1.53 -13.01 -6.12
N GLU A 12 1.77 -14.17 -5.52
CA GLU A 12 0.71 -15.04 -4.99
C GLU A 12 -0.10 -14.31 -3.90
N TYR A 13 0.59 -13.66 -2.96
CA TYR A 13 -0.05 -12.94 -1.85
C TYR A 13 -0.92 -11.77 -2.34
N TYR A 14 -0.37 -10.85 -3.14
CA TYR A 14 -1.13 -9.69 -3.62
C TYR A 14 -2.18 -10.08 -4.68
N GLY A 15 -1.92 -11.12 -5.48
CA GLY A 15 -2.89 -11.66 -6.42
C GLY A 15 -4.14 -12.24 -5.72
N ALA A 16 -3.96 -12.91 -4.58
CA ALA A 16 -5.07 -13.40 -3.77
C ALA A 16 -5.96 -12.25 -3.25
N ILE A 17 -5.36 -11.13 -2.82
CA ILE A 17 -6.09 -9.95 -2.36
C ILE A 17 -6.83 -9.27 -3.53
N ALA A 18 -6.21 -9.16 -4.70
CA ALA A 18 -6.84 -8.56 -5.88
C ALA A 18 -8.09 -9.33 -6.34
N VAL A 19 -8.11 -10.65 -6.19
CA VAL A 19 -9.25 -11.50 -6.58
C VAL A 19 -10.32 -11.57 -5.50
N ASN A 20 -9.93 -11.73 -4.23
CA ASN A 20 -10.85 -12.07 -3.15
C ASN A 20 -11.15 -10.89 -2.20
N GLY A 21 -10.47 -9.75 -2.36
CA GLY A 21 -10.41 -8.70 -1.36
C GLY A 21 -9.55 -9.11 -0.15
N GLY A 22 -9.31 -8.17 0.77
CA GLY A 22 -8.53 -8.41 1.98
C GLY A 22 -7.75 -7.19 2.44
N SER A 23 -6.99 -7.35 3.52
CA SER A 23 -6.09 -6.32 4.05
C SER A 23 -4.66 -6.84 4.10
N CYS A 24 -3.70 -5.97 3.83
CA CYS A 24 -2.27 -6.25 4.01
C CYS A 24 -1.92 -6.46 5.50
N CYS A 25 -2.74 -5.91 6.39
CA CYS A 25 -2.51 -5.88 7.83
C CYS A 25 -3.52 -6.81 8.53
N GLU A 26 -3.31 -8.12 8.40
CA GLU A 26 -3.81 -9.10 9.37
C GLU A 26 -2.95 -9.03 10.67
N PRO A 27 -3.36 -9.62 11.81
CA PRO A 27 -2.76 -9.41 13.15
C PRO A 27 -1.28 -9.84 13.32
N ALA A 28 -0.57 -10.16 12.24
CA ALA A 28 0.79 -10.70 12.25
C ALA A 28 1.70 -10.11 11.16
N GLY A 29 1.33 -9.01 10.49
CA GLY A 29 2.04 -8.50 9.31
C GLY A 29 2.59 -7.07 9.43
N CYS A 30 3.92 -6.94 9.31
CA CYS A 30 4.78 -5.80 8.93
C CYS A 30 4.62 -4.41 9.60
N CYS A 31 3.43 -4.01 10.05
CA CYS A 31 3.11 -2.62 10.43
C CYS A 31 2.50 -2.47 11.83
N GLU A 32 2.58 -3.47 12.71
CA GLU A 32 2.14 -3.32 14.11
C GLU A 32 3.27 -2.81 15.04
N PRO A 33 3.08 -1.72 15.79
CA PRO A 33 3.27 -1.77 17.23
C PRO A 33 2.13 -2.60 17.81
N ALA A 34 2.47 -3.66 18.56
CA ALA A 34 1.51 -4.61 19.12
C ALA A 34 0.24 -3.93 19.68
N GLY A 35 -0.92 -4.30 19.13
CA GLY A 35 -2.20 -4.13 19.83
C GLY A 35 -3.21 -3.10 19.29
N GLN A 36 -3.13 -2.66 18.03
CA GLN A 36 -4.26 -1.96 17.41
C GLN A 36 -4.47 -2.47 15.99
N SER A 37 -5.62 -3.11 15.76
CA SER A 37 -6.25 -3.27 14.46
C SER A 37 -6.62 -1.89 13.91
N ALA A 38 -5.62 -1.07 13.65
CA ALA A 38 -5.78 0.26 13.09
C ALA A 38 -5.63 0.08 11.58
N GLN A 39 -6.69 0.39 10.85
CA GLN A 39 -6.49 1.05 9.57
C GLN A 39 -5.57 2.24 9.87
N VAL A 40 -4.28 2.08 9.58
CA VAL A 40 -3.27 3.11 9.79
C VAL A 40 -3.51 4.14 8.70
N THR A 41 -4.58 4.91 8.85
CA THR A 41 -4.92 6.01 7.95
C THR A 41 -4.06 7.20 8.38
N LEU A 42 -2.75 7.10 8.15
CA LEU A 42 -1.80 8.18 8.45
C LEU A 42 -2.08 9.41 7.60
N PHE A 43 -2.65 9.22 6.40
CA PHE A 43 -2.94 10.27 5.45
C PHE A 43 -4.33 10.07 4.83
N ALA A 44 -5.36 10.38 5.63
CA ALA A 44 -6.76 10.28 5.23
C ALA A 44 -7.14 11.40 4.27
N SER A 45 -7.08 11.16 2.96
CA SER A 45 -7.96 11.82 1.99
C SER A 45 -7.99 10.98 0.71
N PRO A 46 -9.18 10.64 0.17
CA PRO A 46 -9.26 10.20 -1.21
C PRO A 46 -8.72 11.36 -2.06
N ALA A 47 -7.66 11.12 -2.81
CA ALA A 47 -7.33 12.05 -3.88
C ALA A 47 -8.54 12.05 -4.82
N ASP A 48 -9.06 13.24 -5.17
CA ASP A 48 -10.20 13.39 -6.09
C ASP A 48 -9.98 12.73 -7.47
N THR A 49 -8.77 12.22 -7.72
CA THR A 49 -8.32 11.54 -8.93
C THR A 49 -8.19 10.01 -8.81
N ALA A 50 -8.50 9.41 -7.65
CA ALA A 50 -8.38 7.97 -7.48
C ALA A 50 -9.48 7.21 -8.25
N ILE A 51 -9.08 6.22 -9.05
CA ILE A 51 -10.00 5.26 -9.66
C ILE A 51 -10.43 4.30 -8.54
N ALA A 52 -11.69 4.34 -8.13
CA ALA A 52 -12.18 3.57 -6.99
C ALA A 52 -11.92 2.06 -7.10
N GLU A 53 -11.96 1.50 -8.32
CA GLU A 53 -11.69 0.09 -8.59
C GLU A 53 -10.20 -0.29 -8.45
N ALA A 54 -9.30 0.70 -8.50
CA ALA A 54 -7.87 0.50 -8.35
C ALA A 54 -7.40 0.60 -6.88
N ASP A 55 -8.25 1.08 -5.98
CA ASP A 55 -7.95 1.15 -4.56
C ASP A 55 -8.38 -0.15 -3.85
N LEU A 56 -7.40 -1.04 -3.65
CA LEU A 56 -7.60 -2.28 -2.90
C LEU A 56 -7.54 -2.07 -1.36
N GLY A 57 -7.43 -0.83 -0.88
CA GLY A 57 -7.40 -0.52 0.56
C GLY A 57 -6.14 -0.99 1.28
N LEU A 58 -5.06 -1.25 0.54
CA LEU A 58 -3.77 -1.74 1.08
C LEU A 58 -2.79 -0.62 1.41
N SER A 59 -3.10 0.63 1.06
CA SER A 59 -2.25 1.78 1.32
C SER A 59 -2.47 2.34 2.73
N CYS A 60 -1.44 2.98 3.29
CA CYS A 60 -1.54 3.72 4.56
C CYS A 60 -1.86 5.22 4.33
N GLY A 61 -2.27 5.59 3.11
CA GLY A 61 -2.55 6.96 2.65
C GLY A 61 -1.53 7.52 1.64
N SER A 62 -1.68 8.79 1.27
CA SER A 62 -0.89 9.44 0.23
C SER A 62 0.33 10.23 0.78
N PRO A 63 1.58 9.81 0.51
CA PRO A 63 2.78 10.46 1.04
C PRO A 63 3.05 11.85 0.45
N THR A 64 2.47 12.15 -0.71
CA THR A 64 2.65 13.45 -1.40
C THR A 64 2.05 14.60 -0.61
N GLN A 65 1.06 14.34 0.25
CA GLN A 65 0.39 15.35 1.07
C GLN A 65 1.33 15.99 2.10
N VAL A 66 2.37 15.28 2.55
CA VAL A 66 3.31 15.76 3.56
C VAL A 66 4.74 15.95 3.03
N ALA A 67 5.01 15.49 1.81
CA ALA A 67 6.34 15.55 1.20
C ALA A 67 6.72 16.95 0.67
N ALA A 68 5.84 17.95 0.77
CA ALA A 68 6.07 19.34 0.32
C ALA A 68 6.62 19.45 -1.12
N ILE A 69 6.15 18.57 -2.00
CA ILE A 69 6.57 18.47 -3.41
C ILE A 69 6.17 19.75 -4.15
N ARG A 70 7.07 20.26 -4.99
CA ARG A 70 6.85 21.47 -5.81
C ARG A 70 6.98 21.16 -7.30
N PRO A 71 6.39 22.00 -8.16
CA PRO A 71 6.62 21.91 -9.60
C PRO A 71 8.11 21.94 -9.95
N GLY A 72 8.56 20.96 -10.72
CA GLY A 72 9.97 20.80 -11.11
C GLY A 72 10.79 19.85 -10.23
N ASP A 73 10.25 19.38 -9.10
CA ASP A 73 10.91 18.35 -8.30
C ASP A 73 10.89 16.99 -9.04
N THR A 74 11.95 16.20 -8.88
CA THR A 74 12.00 14.82 -9.36
C THR A 74 11.51 13.87 -8.28
N VAL A 75 10.56 13.00 -8.60
CA VAL A 75 9.92 12.05 -7.66
C VAL A 75 10.17 10.62 -8.12
N LEU A 76 10.52 9.74 -7.17
CA LEU A 76 10.62 8.29 -7.36
C LEU A 76 9.49 7.62 -6.56
N ASP A 77 8.61 6.92 -7.26
CA ASP A 77 7.56 6.11 -6.65
C ASP A 77 8.02 4.65 -6.54
N LEU A 78 8.06 4.12 -5.32
CA LEU A 78 8.47 2.74 -5.03
C LEU A 78 7.22 1.93 -4.67
N GLY A 79 6.72 1.17 -5.63
CA GLY A 79 5.50 0.36 -5.46
C GLY A 79 4.29 0.86 -6.25
N SER A 80 4.50 1.54 -7.38
CA SER A 80 3.44 2.03 -8.28
C SER A 80 2.65 0.93 -9.02
N GLY A 81 3.07 -0.33 -8.91
CA GLY A 81 2.51 -1.49 -9.62
C GLY A 81 3.48 -2.65 -9.76
#